data_AF-A0A9E6JMJ4-F1
#
_entry.id   AF-A0A9E6JMJ4-F1
#
_cell.length_a   1.000
_cell.length_b   1.000
_cell.length_c   1.000
_cell.angle_alpha   90.00
_cell.angle_beta   90.00
_cell.angle_gamma   90.00
#
_symmetry.space_group_name_H-M   'P 1'
#
loop_
_entity.id
_entity.type
_entity.pdbx_description
1 polymer ?
#
loop_
_entity_poly.entity_id
_entity_poly.type
_entity_poly.pdbx_seq_one_letter_code
_entity_poly.pdbx_strand_id
1 'polypeptide(L)'
;MTGILSFALATGLLYGRFSKPSAKISFSDKAIITTFKDGKALMFRVANARPNVMMEMEANAMMTFLDKSNNQFTRKYFPLKLEIKFIYFFPLPWTIVHQIDDDSPLFGKTENDLKELEAEMLVMIKGFDDSFSQTVITRNSYKYDEIEWDSKFIRAFTTDESGETIVDLEKLSETEKIN
;
A
#
# COMPACT_ATOMS: atom_id res chain seq x y z
N MET A 1 -49.69 4.50 10.56
CA MET A 1 -48.87 4.51 9.33
C MET A 1 -47.52 5.20 9.56
N THR A 2 -47.47 6.35 10.23
CA THR A 2 -46.23 7.08 10.56
C THR A 2 -45.21 6.25 11.36
N GLY A 3 -45.64 5.47 12.36
CA GLY A 3 -44.74 4.63 13.15
C GLY A 3 -44.03 3.52 12.36
N ILE A 4 -44.73 2.88 11.41
CA ILE A 4 -44.14 1.84 10.55
C ILE A 4 -43.11 2.47 9.61
N LEU A 5 -43.43 3.63 9.02
CA LEU A 5 -42.51 4.34 8.15
C LEU A 5 -41.26 4.81 8.91
N SER A 6 -41.42 5.39 10.10
CA SER A 6 -40.30 5.82 10.94
C SER A 6 -39.43 4.64 11.37
N PHE A 7 -40.02 3.50 11.73
CA PHE A 7 -39.27 2.29 12.08
C PHE A 7 -38.51 1.73 10.87
N ALA A 8 -39.14 1.67 9.70
CA ALA A 8 -38.49 1.21 8.46
C ALA A 8 -37.31 2.11 8.08
N LEU A 9 -37.48 3.44 8.17
CA LEU A 9 -36.41 4.41 7.92
C LEU A 9 -35.27 4.29 8.93
N ALA A 10 -35.57 4.20 10.22
CA ALA A 10 -34.57 4.03 11.26
C ALA A 10 -33.76 2.74 11.07
N THR A 11 -34.44 1.63 10.79
CA THR A 11 -33.80 0.33 10.53
C THR A 11 -32.92 0.39 9.29
N GLY A 12 -33.41 1.00 8.19
CA GLY A 12 -32.65 1.17 6.95
C GLY A 12 -31.38 2.01 7.14
N LEU A 13 -31.47 3.11 7.89
CA LEU A 13 -30.32 3.98 8.20
C LEU A 13 -29.29 3.28 9.10
N LEU A 14 -29.76 2.54 10.12
CA LEU A 14 -28.88 1.76 10.99
C LEU A 14 -28.17 0.66 10.20
N TYR A 15 -28.90 -0.11 9.39
CA TYR A 15 -28.30 -1.14 8.53
C TYR A 15 -27.29 -0.53 7.55
N GLY A 16 -27.64 0.58 6.88
CA GLY A 16 -26.72 1.27 5.97
C GLY A 16 -25.43 1.76 6.65
N ARG A 17 -25.51 2.21 7.91
CA ARG A 17 -24.35 2.64 8.70
C ARG A 17 -23.45 1.45 9.09
N PHE A 18 -24.02 0.33 9.52
CA PHE A 18 -23.25 -0.83 10.00
C PHE A 18 -22.77 -1.76 8.88
N SER A 19 -23.43 -1.75 7.73
CA SER A 19 -23.08 -2.60 6.58
C SER A 19 -21.92 -2.06 5.75
N LYS A 20 -21.44 -0.84 6.03
CA LYS A 20 -20.31 -0.25 5.32
C LYS A 20 -19.00 -0.87 5.86
N PRO A 21 -18.26 -1.65 5.05
CA PRO A 21 -16.99 -2.19 5.47
C PRO A 21 -16.00 -1.04 5.70
N SER A 22 -15.13 -1.20 6.68
CA SER A 22 -13.93 -0.39 6.81
C SER A 22 -12.75 -1.33 6.89
N ALA A 23 -12.21 -1.74 5.75
CA ALA A 23 -10.93 -2.43 5.76
C ALA A 23 -9.89 -1.53 6.40
N LYS A 24 -9.18 -2.07 7.40
CA LYS A 24 -8.00 -1.42 7.96
C LYS A 24 -6.80 -2.15 7.40
N ILE A 25 -6.43 -1.79 6.17
CA ILE A 25 -5.14 -2.15 5.60
C ILE A 25 -4.18 -1.04 6.00
N SER A 26 -3.20 -1.39 6.83
CA SER A 26 -2.12 -0.47 7.20
C SER A 26 -1.05 -0.49 6.11
N PHE A 27 -0.49 0.68 5.82
CA PHE A 27 0.68 0.84 4.98
C PHE A 27 1.89 1.08 5.87
N SER A 28 3.09 0.73 5.40
CA SER A 28 4.31 1.26 6.01
C SER A 28 4.31 2.79 5.88
N ASP A 29 4.90 3.49 6.85
CA ASP A 29 4.97 4.96 6.83
C ASP A 29 5.95 5.47 5.77
N LYS A 30 6.87 4.61 5.34
CA LYS A 30 7.84 4.88 4.29
C LYS A 30 7.83 3.79 3.22
N ALA A 31 8.22 4.18 2.02
CA ALA A 31 8.71 3.27 1.01
C ALA A 31 10.23 3.19 1.08
N ILE A 32 10.84 2.16 0.50
CA ILE A 32 12.29 1.99 0.45
C ILE A 32 12.77 1.79 -0.98
N ILE A 33 13.96 2.29 -1.30
CA ILE A 33 14.72 1.88 -2.47
C ILE A 33 15.94 1.10 -1.98
N THR A 34 16.03 -0.16 -2.39
CA THR A 34 17.07 -1.10 -1.94
C THR A 34 17.61 -1.94 -3.08
N THR A 35 18.82 -2.50 -2.89
CA THR A 35 19.34 -3.57 -3.75
C THR A 35 18.36 -4.74 -3.78
N PHE A 36 18.07 -5.23 -4.98
CA PHE A 36 17.15 -6.33 -5.23
C PHE A 36 17.53 -7.05 -6.53
N LYS A 37 17.79 -8.36 -6.46
CA LYS A 37 18.36 -9.15 -7.57
C LYS A 37 19.62 -8.46 -8.12
N ASP A 38 19.69 -8.23 -9.43
CA ASP A 38 20.83 -7.61 -10.11
C ASP A 38 20.76 -6.07 -10.19
N GLY A 39 19.79 -5.44 -9.49
CA GLY A 39 19.56 -4.00 -9.56
C GLY A 39 19.00 -3.42 -8.26
N LYS A 40 18.14 -2.41 -8.40
CA LYS A 40 17.39 -1.81 -7.29
C LYS A 40 15.90 -2.11 -7.42
N ALA A 41 15.17 -1.98 -6.33
CA ALA A 41 13.71 -2.01 -6.34
C ALA A 41 13.15 -0.97 -5.38
N LEU A 42 12.02 -0.38 -5.77
CA LEU A 42 11.15 0.41 -4.91
C LEU A 42 10.17 -0.55 -4.22
N MET A 43 10.11 -0.50 -2.89
CA MET A 43 9.25 -1.38 -2.10
C MET A 43 8.45 -0.59 -1.07
N PHE A 44 7.26 -1.08 -0.76
CA PHE A 44 6.47 -0.63 0.40
C PHE A 44 5.70 -1.82 0.96
N ARG A 45 5.24 -1.72 2.21
CA ARG A 45 4.52 -2.81 2.87
C ARG A 45 3.09 -2.46 3.14
N VAL A 46 2.27 -3.50 3.14
CA VAL A 46 0.90 -3.44 3.64
C VAL A 46 0.63 -4.60 4.57
N ALA A 47 -0.20 -4.40 5.59
CA ALA A 47 -0.65 -5.46 6.49
C ALA A 47 -2.15 -5.33 6.78
N ASN A 48 -2.81 -6.46 7.05
CA ASN A 48 -4.15 -6.42 7.60
C ASN A 48 -4.07 -6.02 9.08
N ALA A 49 -4.70 -4.91 9.45
CA ALA A 49 -4.76 -4.45 10.84
C ALA A 49 -5.98 -4.96 11.60
N ARG A 50 -6.70 -5.94 11.05
CA ARG A 50 -7.80 -6.65 11.69
C ARG A 50 -7.58 -8.17 11.66
N PRO A 51 -8.10 -8.90 12.66
CA PRO A 51 -8.06 -10.35 12.69
C PRO A 51 -9.18 -10.97 11.84
N ASN A 52 -9.36 -10.50 10.60
CA ASN A 52 -10.29 -11.08 9.63
C ASN A 52 -9.53 -11.57 8.39
N VAL A 53 -10.17 -12.44 7.62
CA VAL A 53 -9.61 -12.92 6.37
C VAL A 53 -9.87 -11.89 5.27
N MET A 54 -8.81 -11.49 4.57
CA MET A 54 -8.93 -10.75 3.32
C MET A 54 -8.39 -11.60 2.18
N MET A 55 -9.12 -11.58 1.07
CA MET A 55 -8.88 -12.41 -0.10
C MET A 55 -8.81 -11.57 -1.36
N GLU A 56 -8.31 -12.16 -2.44
CA GLU A 56 -8.29 -11.56 -3.78
C GLU A 56 -7.67 -10.15 -3.79
N MET A 57 -6.53 -10.00 -3.11
CA MET A 57 -5.87 -8.72 -2.99
C MET A 57 -5.18 -8.35 -4.30
N GLU A 58 -5.37 -7.11 -4.74
CA GLU A 58 -4.78 -6.53 -5.93
C GLU A 58 -4.05 -5.23 -5.55
N ALA A 59 -2.78 -5.12 -5.95
CA ALA A 59 -1.97 -3.92 -5.77
C ALA A 59 -1.75 -3.22 -7.11
N ASN A 60 -1.92 -1.90 -7.10
CA ASN A 60 -1.62 -1.02 -8.23
C ASN A 60 -0.79 0.17 -7.72
N ALA A 61 0.25 0.56 -8.46
CA ALA A 61 1.08 1.69 -8.13
C ALA A 61 1.44 2.52 -9.37
N MET A 62 1.61 3.83 -9.17
CA MET A 62 2.03 4.76 -10.22
C MET A 62 3.04 5.75 -9.64
N MET A 63 4.10 6.05 -10.38
CA MET A 63 4.94 7.21 -10.08
C MET A 63 4.39 8.46 -10.76
N THR A 64 4.51 9.58 -10.07
CA THR A 64 4.23 10.88 -10.65
C THR A 64 5.44 11.79 -10.54
N PHE A 65 5.66 12.60 -11.57
CA PHE A 65 6.71 13.61 -11.60
C PHE A 65 6.13 14.94 -12.07
N LEU A 66 6.58 16.03 -11.48
CA LEU A 66 6.31 17.37 -11.93
C LEU A 66 7.28 17.77 -13.02
N ASP A 67 6.78 17.86 -14.25
CA ASP A 67 7.49 18.45 -15.37
C ASP A 67 7.41 19.98 -15.27
N LYS A 68 8.57 20.63 -15.15
CA LYS A 68 8.74 22.08 -15.01
C LYS A 68 9.19 22.74 -16.33
N SER A 69 9.13 22.01 -17.45
CA SER A 69 9.53 22.55 -18.76
C SER A 69 8.57 23.63 -19.27
N ASN A 70 9.07 24.50 -20.16
CA ASN A 70 8.28 25.48 -20.92
C ASN A 70 7.42 26.44 -20.07
N ASN A 71 7.89 26.79 -18.87
CA ASN A 71 7.20 27.70 -17.95
C ASN A 71 5.79 27.19 -17.54
N GLN A 72 5.56 25.88 -17.64
CA GLN A 72 4.33 25.20 -17.25
C GLN A 72 4.66 24.10 -16.25
N PHE A 73 3.77 23.90 -15.29
CA PHE A 73 3.88 22.85 -14.27
C PHE A 73 2.89 21.75 -14.62
N THR A 74 3.37 20.65 -15.21
CA THR A 74 2.53 19.52 -15.63
C THR A 74 2.92 18.25 -14.88
N ARG A 75 1.97 17.65 -14.15
CA ARG A 75 2.21 16.36 -13.50
C ARG A 75 2.04 15.21 -14.50
N LYS A 76 3.09 14.43 -14.71
CA LYS A 76 3.11 13.22 -15.55
C LYS A 76 2.93 11.99 -14.67
N TYR A 77 2.25 10.97 -15.20
CA TYR A 77 1.90 9.74 -14.48
C TYR A 77 2.48 8.53 -15.21
N PHE A 78 3.14 7.64 -14.47
CA PHE A 78 3.81 6.46 -15.00
C PHE A 78 3.38 5.23 -14.19
N PRO A 79 2.68 4.26 -14.79
CA PRO A 79 2.32 3.04 -14.07
C PRO A 79 3.58 2.24 -13.71
N LEU A 80 3.60 1.66 -12.50
CA LEU A 80 4.70 0.80 -12.04
C LEU A 80 4.37 -0.67 -12.27
N LYS A 81 5.32 -1.41 -12.84
CA LYS A 81 5.26 -2.86 -12.98
C LYS A 81 5.62 -3.53 -11.65
N LEU A 82 4.64 -4.17 -11.01
CA LEU A 82 4.85 -4.89 -9.75
C LEU A 82 5.25 -6.34 -10.01
N GLU A 83 6.16 -6.89 -9.20
CA GLU A 83 6.58 -8.30 -9.29
C GLU A 83 5.42 -9.26 -8.99
N ILE A 84 4.68 -8.97 -7.93
CA ILE A 84 3.43 -9.64 -7.59
C ILE A 84 2.37 -8.55 -7.49
N LYS A 85 1.40 -8.57 -8.41
CA LYS A 85 0.26 -7.63 -8.39
C LYS A 85 -0.98 -8.19 -7.70
N PHE A 86 -1.04 -9.51 -7.50
CA PHE A 86 -2.22 -10.19 -6.98
C PHE A 86 -1.84 -11.34 -6.06
N ILE A 87 -2.53 -11.45 -4.92
CA ILE A 87 -2.44 -12.58 -3.99
C ILE A 87 -3.84 -13.04 -3.58
N TYR A 88 -4.03 -14.35 -3.50
CA TYR A 88 -5.34 -14.92 -3.12
C TYR A 88 -5.68 -14.73 -1.65
N PHE A 89 -4.67 -14.82 -0.78
CA PHE A 89 -4.81 -14.74 0.67
C PHE A 89 -3.81 -13.73 1.22
N PHE A 90 -4.22 -12.98 2.24
CA PHE A 90 -3.38 -11.96 2.87
C PHE A 90 -3.15 -12.24 4.37
N PRO A 91 -2.40 -13.31 4.71
CA PRO A 91 -2.20 -13.73 6.10
C PRO A 91 -1.05 -12.98 6.81
N LEU A 92 -0.15 -12.36 6.05
CA LEU A 92 1.08 -11.75 6.54
C LEU A 92 1.28 -10.37 5.88
N PRO A 93 2.15 -9.51 6.46
CA PRO A 93 2.59 -8.29 5.79
C PRO A 93 3.10 -8.61 4.37
N TRP A 94 2.49 -7.96 3.38
CA TRP A 94 2.85 -8.10 1.99
C TRP A 94 3.78 -6.97 1.61
N THR A 95 4.98 -7.32 1.15
CA THR A 95 5.91 -6.35 0.55
C THR A 95 5.60 -6.26 -0.93
N ILE A 96 5.13 -5.09 -1.38
CA ILE A 96 4.93 -4.80 -2.79
C ILE A 96 6.28 -4.35 -3.34
N VAL A 97 6.68 -4.93 -4.47
CA VAL A 97 7.99 -4.71 -5.08
C VAL A 97 7.81 -4.25 -6.52
N HIS A 98 8.37 -3.08 -6.85
CA HIS A 98 8.60 -2.62 -8.21
C HIS A 98 10.11 -2.69 -8.49
N GLN A 99 10.53 -3.61 -9.36
CA GLN A 99 11.92 -3.67 -9.82
C GLN A 99 12.22 -2.44 -10.68
N ILE A 100 13.34 -1.76 -10.39
CA ILE A 100 13.82 -0.62 -11.16
C ILE A 100 14.73 -1.16 -12.27
N ASP A 101 14.11 -1.62 -13.36
CA ASP A 101 14.75 -2.03 -14.61
C ASP A 101 14.78 -0.87 -15.63
N ASP A 102 15.33 -1.09 -16.83
CA ASP A 102 15.49 -0.05 -17.86
C ASP A 102 14.15 0.58 -18.30
N ASP A 103 13.03 -0.12 -18.14
CA ASP A 103 11.67 0.37 -18.46
C ASP A 103 11.06 1.17 -17.30
N SER A 104 11.69 1.17 -16.12
CA SER A 104 11.19 1.86 -14.94
C SER A 104 11.31 3.38 -15.08
N PRO A 105 10.28 4.16 -14.70
CA PRO A 105 10.38 5.62 -14.63
C PRO A 105 11.39 6.11 -13.58
N LEU A 106 11.90 5.22 -12.73
CA LEU A 106 12.92 5.50 -11.72
C LEU A 106 14.34 5.12 -12.17
N PHE A 107 14.47 4.51 -13.35
CA PHE A 107 15.77 4.05 -13.84
C PHE A 107 16.76 5.22 -13.96
N GLY A 108 17.96 5.03 -13.40
CA GLY A 108 19.02 6.04 -13.39
C GLY A 108 18.74 7.30 -12.55
N LYS A 109 17.61 7.39 -11.84
CA LYS A 109 17.30 8.55 -10.98
C LYS A 109 17.99 8.42 -9.62
N THR A 110 18.44 9.55 -9.11
CA THR A 110 18.99 9.72 -7.76
C THR A 110 17.93 10.26 -6.80
N GLU A 111 18.24 10.28 -5.51
CA GLU A 111 17.40 10.92 -4.48
C GLU A 111 17.13 12.40 -4.80
N ASN A 112 18.15 13.13 -5.26
CA ASN A 112 18.02 14.53 -5.64
C ASN A 112 17.09 14.70 -6.85
N ASP A 113 17.15 13.81 -7.83
CA ASP A 113 16.24 13.87 -8.99
C ASP A 113 14.78 13.69 -8.53
N LEU A 114 14.51 12.79 -7.59
CA LEU A 114 13.15 12.61 -7.05
C LEU A 114 12.64 13.86 -6.35
N LYS A 115 13.52 14.56 -5.63
CA LYS A 115 13.19 15.83 -4.98
C LYS A 115 12.91 16.94 -5.99
N GLU A 116 13.77 17.11 -6.99
CA GLU A 116 13.61 18.17 -8.01
C GLU A 116 12.33 17.99 -8.83
N LEU A 117 12.02 16.73 -9.16
CA LEU A 117 10.84 16.31 -9.90
C LEU A 117 9.58 16.21 -9.02
N GLU A 118 9.63 16.55 -7.73
CA GLU A 118 8.51 16.41 -6.78
C GLU A 118 7.80 15.05 -6.92
N ALA A 119 8.63 14.01 -6.91
CA ALA A 119 8.20 12.65 -7.12
C ALA A 119 7.22 12.22 -6.04
N GLU A 120 6.16 11.54 -6.45
CA GLU A 120 5.19 10.93 -5.55
C GLU A 120 4.72 9.60 -6.12
N MET A 121 4.86 8.54 -5.34
CA MET A 121 4.29 7.23 -5.63
C MET A 121 2.85 7.18 -5.13
N LEU A 122 1.90 6.98 -6.02
CA LEU A 122 0.49 6.74 -5.68
C LEU A 122 0.25 5.23 -5.63
N VAL A 123 -0.38 4.76 -4.56
CA VAL A 123 -0.68 3.32 -4.39
C VAL A 123 -2.15 3.09 -4.11
N MET A 124 -2.66 1.98 -4.65
CA MET A 124 -4.03 1.51 -4.44
C MET A 124 -3.98 0.01 -4.15
N ILE A 125 -4.62 -0.38 -3.04
CA ILE A 125 -4.85 -1.79 -2.71
C ILE A 125 -6.36 -2.03 -2.74
N LYS A 126 -6.75 -3.05 -3.49
CA LYS A 126 -8.11 -3.58 -3.55
C LYS A 126 -8.11 -4.98 -2.97
N GLY A 127 -9.17 -5.37 -2.29
CA GLY A 127 -9.31 -6.72 -1.74
C GLY A 127 -10.75 -7.03 -1.40
N PHE A 128 -11.04 -8.30 -1.13
CA PHE A 128 -12.34 -8.77 -0.63
C PHE A 128 -12.25 -9.01 0.88
N ASP A 129 -13.10 -8.32 1.64
CA ASP A 129 -13.26 -8.51 3.07
C ASP A 129 -14.35 -9.57 3.32
N ASP A 130 -13.96 -10.73 3.83
CA ASP A 130 -14.86 -11.86 4.04
C ASP A 130 -15.92 -11.56 5.10
N SER A 131 -15.58 -10.80 6.15
CA SER A 131 -16.51 -10.44 7.24
C SER A 131 -17.69 -9.61 6.77
N PHE A 132 -17.51 -8.78 5.73
CA PHE A 132 -18.56 -7.94 5.17
C PHE A 132 -19.01 -8.40 3.78
N SER A 133 -18.41 -9.46 3.25
CA SER A 133 -18.60 -9.99 1.90
C SER A 133 -18.57 -8.90 0.81
N GLN A 134 -17.59 -7.99 0.92
CA GLN A 134 -17.52 -6.80 0.08
C GLN A 134 -16.09 -6.50 -0.37
N THR A 135 -15.97 -5.92 -1.56
CA THR A 135 -14.70 -5.37 -2.02
C THR A 135 -14.40 -4.05 -1.34
N VAL A 136 -13.20 -3.95 -0.79
CA VAL A 136 -12.64 -2.77 -0.14
C VAL A 136 -11.52 -2.21 -1.00
N ILE A 137 -11.38 -0.89 -1.01
CA ILE A 137 -10.30 -0.19 -1.70
C ILE A 137 -9.69 0.80 -0.73
N THR A 138 -8.38 0.72 -0.54
CA THR A 138 -7.60 1.70 0.21
C THR A 138 -6.52 2.31 -0.69
N ARG A 139 -6.07 3.50 -0.32
CA ARG A 139 -5.12 4.30 -1.10
C ARG A 139 -4.10 4.91 -0.14
N ASN A 140 -2.87 5.05 -0.61
CA ASN A 140 -1.83 5.81 0.08
C ASN A 140 -0.95 6.51 -0.96
N SER A 141 -0.06 7.39 -0.53
CA SER A 141 1.03 7.87 -1.35
C SER A 141 2.32 8.04 -0.54
N TYR A 142 3.44 8.07 -1.26
CA TYR A 142 4.76 8.33 -0.70
C TYR A 142 5.44 9.40 -1.53
N LYS A 143 5.75 10.52 -0.92
CA LYS A 143 6.56 11.58 -1.52
C LYS A 143 8.04 11.23 -1.50
N TYR A 144 8.84 11.98 -2.23
CA TYR A 144 10.29 11.78 -2.32
C TYR A 144 10.98 11.72 -0.94
N ASP A 145 10.49 12.44 0.06
CA ASP A 145 11.02 12.48 1.44
C ASP A 145 10.51 11.33 2.32
N GLU A 146 9.53 10.56 1.84
CA GLU A 146 9.00 9.33 2.45
C GLU A 146 9.57 8.06 1.77
N ILE A 147 10.52 8.23 0.84
CA ILE A 147 11.25 7.13 0.19
C ILE A 147 12.66 7.06 0.77
N GLU A 148 12.91 6.01 1.55
CA GLU A 148 14.20 5.79 2.20
C GLU A 148 15.15 4.95 1.33
N TRP A 149 16.35 5.48 1.08
CA TRP A 149 17.36 4.80 0.28
C TRP A 149 18.23 3.85 1.11
N ASP A 150 18.71 2.81 0.44
CA ASP A 150 19.71 1.83 0.90
C ASP A 150 19.35 1.23 2.27
N SER A 151 18.08 0.84 2.40
CA SER A 151 17.49 0.32 3.63
C SER A 151 16.64 -0.90 3.32
N LYS A 152 16.58 -1.87 4.23
CA LYS A 152 15.69 -3.03 4.13
C LYS A 152 14.69 -3.02 5.28
N PHE A 153 13.47 -3.45 5.00
CA PHE A 153 12.50 -3.66 6.06
C PHE A 153 12.88 -4.85 6.94
N ILE A 154 12.75 -4.70 8.27
CA ILE A 154 12.95 -5.82 9.20
C ILE A 154 11.77 -6.80 9.13
N ARG A 155 11.86 -7.96 9.78
CA ARG A 155 10.72 -8.89 9.85
C ARG A 155 9.64 -8.33 10.79
N ALA A 156 8.39 -8.27 10.31
CA ALA A 156 7.23 -7.76 11.05
C ALA A 156 6.23 -8.86 11.47
N PHE A 157 6.70 -10.10 11.62
CA PHE A 157 5.89 -11.20 12.11
C PHE A 157 6.75 -12.24 12.82
N THR A 158 6.14 -12.95 13.76
CA THR A 158 6.78 -14.02 14.55
C THR A 158 5.80 -15.19 14.72
N THR A 159 6.28 -16.28 15.28
CA THR A 159 5.46 -17.42 15.65
C THR A 159 5.58 -17.59 17.16
N ASP A 160 4.45 -17.74 17.85
CA ASP A 160 4.43 -17.94 19.29
C ASP A 160 4.66 -19.40 19.70
N GLU A 161 4.65 -19.66 21.00
CA GLU A 161 4.86 -21.01 21.56
C GLU A 161 3.78 -22.02 21.15
N SER A 162 2.60 -21.55 20.74
CA SER A 162 1.49 -22.39 20.28
C SER A 162 1.54 -22.70 18.78
N GLY A 163 2.44 -22.05 18.05
CA GLY A 163 2.55 -22.16 16.59
C GLY A 163 1.69 -21.15 15.82
N GLU A 164 1.02 -20.22 16.52
CA GLU A 164 0.24 -19.17 15.90
C GLU A 164 1.14 -18.04 15.37
N THR A 165 0.76 -17.48 14.24
CA THR A 165 1.49 -16.37 13.61
C THR A 165 1.03 -15.04 14.19
N ILE A 166 1.96 -14.28 14.77
CA ILE A 166 1.71 -12.94 15.30
C ILE A 166 2.30 -11.92 14.34
N VAL A 167 1.44 -11.09 13.76
CA VAL A 167 1.84 -9.93 12.95
C VAL A 167 2.04 -8.73 13.87
N ASP A 168 3.24 -8.17 13.85
CA ASP A 168 3.61 -6.99 14.61
C ASP A 168 3.46 -5.75 13.71
N LEU A 169 2.36 -5.03 13.88
CA LEU A 169 2.04 -3.84 13.09
C LEU A 169 2.95 -2.66 13.41
N GLU A 170 3.57 -2.61 14.59
CA GLU A 170 4.51 -1.55 14.97
C GLU A 170 5.80 -1.67 14.14
N LYS A 171 6.20 -2.91 13.81
CA LYS A 171 7.35 -3.21 12.94
C LYS A 171 7.05 -3.10 11.44
N LEU A 172 5.84 -2.72 11.04
CA LEU A 172 5.47 -2.64 9.62
C LEU A 172 6.36 -1.65 8.85
N SER A 173 6.68 -0.53 9.49
CA SER A 173 7.49 0.57 8.95
C SER A 173 8.97 0.46 9.31
N GLU A 174 9.36 -0.45 10.21
CA GLU A 174 10.73 -0.52 10.71
C GLU A 174 11.71 -1.00 9.63
N THR A 175 12.81 -0.26 9.49
CA THR A 175 13.88 -0.50 8.52
C THR A 175 15.24 -0.51 9.20
N GLU A 176 16.20 -1.18 8.57
CA GLU A 176 17.61 -1.13 8.92
C GLU A 176 18.43 -0.74 7.68
N LYS A 177 19.50 0.04 7.88
CA LYS A 177 20.43 0.42 6.81
C LYS A 177 21.19 -0.78 6.28
N ILE A 178 21.40 -0.80 4.97
CA ILE A 178 22.25 -1.78 4.32
C ILE A 178 23.67 -1.20 4.31
N ASN A 179 24.60 -1.92 4.96
CA ASN A 179 26.03 -1.59 4.96
C ASN A 179 26.68 -1.96 3.63
#